data_AF-A0A1D8ELM0-F1
#
_entry.id   AF-A0A1D8ELM0-F1
#
_cell.length_a   1.000
_cell.length_b   1.000
_cell.length_c   1.000
_cell.angle_alpha   90.00
_cell.angle_beta   90.00
_cell.angle_gamma   90.00
#
_symmetry.space_group_name_H-M   'P 1'
#
loop_
_entity.id
_entity.type
_entity.pdbx_description
1 polymer ?
#
loop_
_entity_poly.entity_id
_entity_poly.type
_entity_poly.pdbx_seq_one_letter_code
_entity_poly.pdbx_strand_id
1 'polypeptide(L)'
;SQRVNAIEIDEGLCHSTKKAVEPFQNIKVIHEDILKFSFPKNTDYKIFGNIPYNISTDIVKKIAFDSQAKYSYLIVERGFAKRLQNTQRALGLLLMVEMDIKILKKVPRAYFHPKPNVDSVLIVLERHKPFILKKDYKKY
;
A
#
# COMPACT_ATOMS: atom_id res chain seq x y z
N SER A 1 -11.33 7.86 18.97
CA SER A 1 -12.14 7.15 17.96
C SER A 1 -11.30 6.85 16.72
N GLN A 2 -11.37 5.64 16.17
CA GLN A 2 -10.62 5.27 14.95
C GLN A 2 -11.42 5.67 13.70
N ARG A 3 -10.77 6.29 12.71
CA ARG A 3 -11.38 6.77 11.45
C ARG A 3 -10.75 6.07 10.25
N VAL A 4 -11.55 5.78 9.22
CA VAL A 4 -11.11 5.19 7.95
C VAL A 4 -11.37 6.18 6.82
N ASN A 5 -10.36 6.42 5.98
CA ASN A 5 -10.53 7.10 4.70
C ASN A 5 -10.31 6.07 3.58
N ALA A 6 -11.37 5.67 2.88
CA ALA A 6 -11.29 4.78 1.74
C ALA A 6 -11.02 5.61 0.48
N ILE A 7 -9.92 5.32 -0.22
CA ILE A 7 -9.53 6.00 -1.48
C ILE A 7 -9.86 5.04 -2.63
N GLU A 8 -10.73 5.46 -3.54
CA GLU A 8 -11.16 4.66 -4.69
C GLU A 8 -11.17 5.54 -5.94
N ILE A 9 -10.65 5.03 -7.05
CA ILE A 9 -10.56 5.75 -8.33
C ILE A 9 -11.79 5.47 -9.22
N ASP A 10 -12.38 4.28 -9.11
CA ASP A 10 -13.57 3.90 -9.87
C ASP A 10 -14.83 4.51 -9.25
N GLU A 11 -15.57 5.30 -10.04
CA GLU A 11 -16.76 6.00 -9.56
C GLU A 11 -17.86 5.04 -9.09
N GLY A 12 -18.05 3.93 -9.80
CA GLY A 12 -19.07 2.92 -9.49
C GLY A 12 -18.77 2.19 -8.18
N LEU A 13 -17.51 1.78 -7.98
CA LEU A 13 -17.05 1.19 -6.73
C LEU A 13 -17.08 2.19 -5.58
N CYS A 14 -16.74 3.46 -5.83
CA CYS A 14 -16.81 4.52 -4.85
C CYS A 14 -18.26 4.72 -4.36
N HIS A 15 -19.23 4.77 -5.28
CA HIS A 15 -20.66 4.85 -4.94
C HIS A 15 -21.15 3.62 -4.17
N SER A 16 -20.78 2.43 -4.64
CA SER A 16 -21.14 1.17 -3.97
C SER A 16 -20.58 1.10 -2.56
N THR A 17 -19.33 1.56 -2.36
CA THR A 17 -18.69 1.64 -1.05
C THR A 17 -19.38 2.65 -0.15
N LYS A 18 -19.71 3.84 -0.65
CA LYS A 18 -20.46 4.86 0.11
C LYS A 18 -21.77 4.32 0.67
N LYS A 19 -22.53 3.59 -0.15
CA LYS A 19 -23.77 2.91 0.29
C LYS A 19 -23.49 1.84 1.33
N ALA A 20 -22.51 0.97 1.09
CA ALA A 20 -22.18 -0.13 1.99
C ALA A 20 -21.73 0.35 3.38
N VAL A 21 -21.11 1.54 3.45
CA VAL A 21 -20.56 2.10 4.69
C VAL A 21 -21.40 3.23 5.29
N GLU A 22 -22.58 3.53 4.73
CA GLU A 22 -23.49 4.59 5.18
C GLU A 22 -23.80 4.54 6.69
N PRO A 23 -24.01 3.35 7.31
CA PRO A 23 -24.27 3.28 8.76
C PRO A 23 -23.06 3.68 9.64
N PHE A 24 -21.85 3.78 9.08
CA PHE A 24 -20.61 4.00 9.83
C PHE A 24 -20.11 5.44 9.70
N GLN A 25 -20.36 6.25 10.74
CA GLN A 25 -19.96 7.67 10.77
C GLN A 25 -18.45 7.91 10.73
N ASN A 26 -17.64 6.89 11.06
CA ASN A 26 -16.18 6.99 11.09
C ASN A 26 -15.50 6.58 9.78
N ILE A 27 -16.27 6.32 8.72
CA ILE A 27 -15.73 5.95 7.40
C ILE A 27 -16.05 7.05 6.39
N LYS A 28 -15.01 7.62 5.78
CA LYS A 28 -15.12 8.57 4.67
C LYS A 28 -14.64 7.91 3.38
N VAL A 29 -15.46 7.93 2.34
CA VAL A 29 -15.07 7.46 1.00
C VAL A 29 -14.67 8.67 0.14
N ILE A 30 -13.50 8.59 -0.47
CA ILE A 30 -12.87 9.66 -1.26
C ILE A 30 -12.67 9.11 -2.68
N HIS A 31 -13.29 9.76 -3.66
CA HIS A 31 -13.11 9.45 -5.07
C HIS A 31 -11.84 10.14 -5.57
N GLU A 32 -10.71 9.43 -5.61
CA GLU A 32 -9.40 10.00 -5.96
C GLU A 32 -8.47 8.88 -6.44
N ASP A 33 -7.55 9.23 -7.35
CA ASP A 33 -6.39 8.40 -7.66
C ASP A 33 -5.38 8.40 -6.50
N ILE A 34 -5.10 7.23 -5.94
CA ILE A 34 -4.12 7.06 -4.85
C ILE A 34 -2.72 7.59 -5.19
N LEU A 35 -2.33 7.57 -6.48
CA LEU A 35 -1.03 8.10 -6.92
C LEU A 35 -0.99 9.64 -6.82
N LYS A 36 -2.15 10.30 -6.91
CA LYS A 36 -2.32 11.76 -6.75
C LYS A 36 -2.68 12.17 -5.33
N PHE A 37 -3.22 11.24 -4.54
CA PHE A 37 -3.64 11.50 -3.17
C PHE A 37 -2.50 12.06 -2.30
N SER A 38 -2.83 13.10 -1.54
CA SER A 38 -1.93 13.72 -0.57
C SER A 38 -2.16 13.11 0.81
N PHE A 39 -1.21 12.31 1.28
CA PHE A 39 -1.31 11.70 2.60
C PHE A 39 -1.24 12.75 3.72
N PRO A 40 -1.94 12.51 4.85
CA PRO A 40 -1.80 13.35 6.04
C PRO A 40 -0.34 13.43 6.50
N LYS A 41 0.04 14.62 6.97
CA LYS A 41 1.34 14.89 7.61
C LYS A 41 1.12 15.10 9.10
N ASN A 42 2.11 14.77 9.92
CA ASN A 42 2.10 15.01 11.37
C ASN A 42 0.91 14.34 12.08
N THR A 43 0.50 13.17 11.59
CA THR A 43 -0.58 12.38 12.17
C THR A 43 -0.20 10.91 12.05
N ASP A 44 -0.47 10.13 13.10
CA ASP A 44 -0.28 8.69 13.06
C ASP A 44 -1.43 8.00 12.34
N TYR A 45 -1.09 7.20 11.34
CA TYR A 45 -2.05 6.37 10.61
C TYR A 45 -1.38 5.11 10.08
N LYS A 46 -2.23 4.16 9.69
CA LYS A 46 -1.86 2.92 9.03
C LYS A 46 -2.55 2.86 7.67
N ILE A 47 -1.93 2.17 6.73
CA ILE A 47 -2.49 1.95 5.40
C ILE A 47 -2.89 0.48 5.27
N PHE A 48 -4.03 0.24 4.64
CA PHE A 48 -4.49 -1.09 4.25
C PHE A 48 -4.91 -1.03 2.79
N GLY A 49 -4.56 -2.04 1.99
CA GLY A 49 -4.95 -2.08 0.59
C GLY A 49 -4.85 -3.45 -0.03
N ASN A 50 -5.93 -3.89 -0.67
CA ASN A 50 -5.86 -4.94 -1.68
C ASN A 50 -5.62 -4.28 -3.03
N ILE A 51 -4.35 -4.17 -3.43
CA ILE A 51 -3.95 -3.28 -4.52
C ILE A 51 -3.89 -4.01 -5.87
N PRO A 52 -4.23 -3.34 -6.98
CA PRO A 52 -4.16 -3.94 -8.30
C PRO A 52 -2.70 -4.23 -8.73
N TYR A 53 -2.49 -5.34 -9.43
CA TYR A 53 -1.15 -5.84 -9.73
C TYR A 53 -0.38 -4.96 -10.72
N ASN A 54 -1.07 -4.36 -11.69
CA ASN A 54 -0.47 -3.56 -12.76
C ASN A 54 0.22 -2.29 -12.25
N ILE A 55 -0.27 -1.68 -11.17
CA ILE A 55 0.29 -0.45 -10.58
C ILE A 55 0.87 -0.68 -9.17
N SER A 56 1.09 -1.95 -8.78
CA SER A 56 1.61 -2.29 -7.44
C SER A 56 2.97 -1.63 -7.14
N THR A 57 3.85 -1.53 -8.14
CA THR A 57 5.14 -0.83 -7.98
C THR A 57 4.94 0.64 -7.63
N ASP A 58 4.05 1.33 -8.33
CA ASP A 58 3.82 2.77 -8.16
C ASP A 58 3.15 3.06 -6.82
N ILE A 59 2.18 2.23 -6.42
CA ILE A 59 1.54 2.36 -5.11
C ILE A 59 2.55 2.14 -3.98
N VAL A 60 3.40 1.11 -4.07
CA VAL A 60 4.41 0.84 -3.04
C VAL A 60 5.42 1.99 -2.95
N LYS A 61 5.87 2.55 -4.08
CA LYS A 61 6.73 3.73 -4.10
C LYS A 61 6.02 4.96 -3.51
N LYS A 62 4.78 5.20 -3.90
CA LYS A 62 3.94 6.29 -3.40
C LYS A 62 3.81 6.23 -1.88
N ILE A 63 3.54 5.04 -1.33
CA ILE A 63 3.51 4.82 0.12
C ILE A 63 4.89 5.03 0.74
N ALA A 64 5.94 4.46 0.17
CA ALA A 64 7.29 4.53 0.74
C ALA A 64 7.82 5.97 0.81
N PHE A 65 7.60 6.78 -0.21
CA PHE A 65 8.26 8.08 -0.36
C PHE A 65 7.38 9.29 -0.02
N ASP A 66 6.05 9.17 -0.17
CA ASP A 66 5.12 10.30 0.03
C ASP A 66 4.27 10.16 1.31
N SER A 67 4.15 8.95 1.86
CA SER A 67 3.42 8.72 3.12
C SER A 67 4.36 8.75 4.34
N GLN A 68 3.79 8.95 5.53
CA GLN A 68 4.46 8.86 6.82
C GLN A 68 3.98 7.65 7.64
N ALA A 69 3.09 6.82 7.08
CA ALA A 69 2.55 5.65 7.78
C ALA A 69 3.67 4.75 8.32
N LYS A 70 3.58 4.39 9.60
CA LYS A 70 4.51 3.44 10.24
C LYS A 70 4.28 2.01 9.73
N TYR A 71 3.02 1.64 9.50
CA TYR A 71 2.63 0.31 9.02
C TYR A 71 1.69 0.43 7.83
N SER A 72 2.02 -0.29 6.76
CA SER A 72 1.18 -0.43 5.57
C SER A 72 0.99 -1.91 5.25
N TYR A 73 -0.24 -2.39 5.32
CA TYR A 73 -0.61 -3.78 5.06
C TYR A 73 -1.19 -3.89 3.65
N LEU A 74 -0.52 -4.63 2.78
CA LEU A 74 -0.91 -4.73 1.38
C LEU A 74 -1.14 -6.19 0.98
N ILE A 75 -2.21 -6.47 0.26
CA ILE A 75 -2.37 -7.73 -0.46
C ILE A 75 -1.83 -7.51 -1.86
N VAL A 76 -0.84 -8.32 -2.24
CA VAL A 76 -0.14 -8.23 -3.53
C VAL A 76 0.12 -9.62 -4.09
N GLU A 77 0.44 -9.69 -5.38
CA GLU A 77 0.89 -10.93 -6.00
C GLU A 77 2.13 -11.51 -5.27
N ARG A 78 2.16 -12.84 -5.06
CA ARG A 78 3.29 -13.54 -4.42
C ARG A 78 4.62 -13.28 -5.14
N GLY A 79 4.63 -13.27 -6.47
CA GLY A 79 5.83 -12.99 -7.26
C GLY A 79 6.35 -11.58 -7.02
N PHE A 80 5.44 -10.60 -6.93
CA PHE A 80 5.79 -9.22 -6.62
C PHE A 80 6.36 -9.07 -5.20
N ALA A 81 5.72 -9.66 -4.17
CA ALA A 81 6.24 -9.63 -2.81
C ALA A 81 7.67 -10.15 -2.69
N LYS A 82 7.99 -11.27 -3.37
CA LYS A 82 9.36 -11.79 -3.43
C LYS A 82 10.34 -10.82 -4.08
N ARG A 83 9.90 -10.09 -5.12
CA ARG A 83 10.73 -9.06 -5.78
C ARG A 83 10.98 -7.86 -4.89
N LEU A 84 10.03 -7.50 -4.00
CA LEU A 84 10.23 -6.44 -3.01
C LEU A 84 11.29 -6.81 -1.96
N GLN A 85 11.34 -8.07 -1.54
CA GLN A 85 12.34 -8.55 -0.56
C GLN A 85 13.73 -8.79 -1.16
N ASN A 86 13.86 -8.79 -2.49
CA ASN A 86 15.15 -9.06 -3.15
C ASN A 86 15.93 -7.75 -3.37
N THR A 87 16.94 -7.52 -2.52
CA THR A 87 17.83 -6.35 -2.58
C THR A 87 18.81 -6.34 -3.76
N GLN A 88 18.92 -7.45 -4.51
CA GLN A 88 19.64 -7.48 -5.79
C GLN A 88 18.82 -6.83 -6.93
N ARG A 89 17.54 -6.51 -6.69
CA ARG A 89 16.70 -5.79 -7.65
C ARG A 89 16.56 -4.35 -7.21
N ALA A 90 16.62 -3.43 -8.17
CA ALA A 90 16.57 -1.98 -7.92
C ALA A 90 15.39 -1.56 -7.03
N LEU A 91 14.19 -2.12 -7.23
CA LEU A 91 13.04 -1.81 -6.39
C LEU A 91 13.21 -2.28 -4.94
N GLY A 92 13.73 -3.48 -4.71
CA GLY A 92 13.95 -4.00 -3.36
C GLY A 92 15.04 -3.20 -2.64
N LEU A 93 16.15 -2.91 -3.32
CA LEU A 93 17.22 -2.05 -2.82
C LEU A 93 16.71 -0.65 -2.47
N LEU A 94 15.91 -0.04 -3.34
CA LEU A 94 15.35 1.29 -3.13
C LEU A 94 14.42 1.34 -1.91
N LEU A 95 13.58 0.32 -1.71
CA LEU A 95 12.62 0.31 -0.61
C LEU A 95 13.26 -0.02 0.74
N MET A 96 14.32 -0.84 0.76
CA MET A 96 14.99 -1.21 2.01
C MET A 96 15.60 -0.01 2.74
N VAL A 97 15.82 1.12 2.04
CA VAL A 97 16.32 2.35 2.65
C VAL A 97 15.30 2.94 3.63
N GLU A 98 14.01 2.71 3.39
CA GLU A 98 12.90 3.33 4.12
C GLU A 98 12.05 2.33 4.92
N MET A 99 12.02 1.06 4.49
CA MET A 99 11.03 0.07 4.92
C MET A 99 11.58 -1.34 5.12
N ASP A 100 11.15 -1.99 6.19
CA ASP A 100 11.20 -3.44 6.36
C ASP A 100 10.00 -4.08 5.66
N ILE A 101 10.23 -5.17 4.91
CA ILE A 101 9.19 -5.84 4.13
C ILE A 101 9.04 -7.29 4.58
N LYS A 102 7.88 -7.63 5.15
CA LYS A 102 7.60 -8.96 5.69
C LYS A 102 6.36 -9.55 5.01
N ILE A 103 6.46 -10.80 4.55
CA ILE A 103 5.30 -11.60 4.12
C ILE A 103 4.67 -12.20 5.37
N LEU A 104 3.40 -11.87 5.63
CA LEU A 104 2.68 -12.32 6.84
C LEU A 104 1.88 -13.59 6.58
N LYS A 105 1.18 -13.66 5.44
CA LYS A 105 0.27 -14.77 5.16
C LYS A 105 0.09 -14.99 3.66
N LYS A 106 -0.12 -16.24 3.26
CA LYS A 106 -0.60 -16.60 1.92
C LYS A 106 -2.08 -16.23 1.78
N VAL A 107 -2.45 -15.62 0.65
CA VAL A 107 -3.84 -15.35 0.27
C VAL A 107 -4.15 -16.16 -0.99
N PRO A 108 -4.86 -17.29 -0.89
CA PRO A 108 -5.15 -18.15 -2.04
C PRO A 108 -5.88 -17.38 -3.14
N ARG A 109 -5.50 -17.60 -4.40
CA ARG A 109 -6.17 -16.99 -5.57
C ARG A 109 -7.68 -17.26 -5.63
N ALA A 110 -8.14 -18.34 -5.01
CA ALA A 110 -9.55 -18.72 -4.94
C ALA A 110 -10.42 -17.71 -4.15
N TYR A 111 -9.81 -16.79 -3.39
CA TYR A 111 -10.55 -15.76 -2.63
C TYR A 111 -10.88 -14.52 -3.46
N PHE A 112 -10.46 -14.47 -4.73
CA PHE A 112 -10.65 -13.31 -5.60
C PHE A 112 -11.63 -13.62 -6.73
N HIS A 113 -12.31 -12.57 -7.19
CA HIS A 113 -13.12 -12.59 -8.39
C HIS A 113 -12.85 -11.32 -9.23
N PRO A 114 -12.50 -11.45 -10.54
CA PRO A 114 -12.18 -12.71 -11.21
C PRO A 114 -10.95 -13.40 -10.60
N LYS A 115 -10.87 -14.73 -10.73
CA LYS A 115 -9.78 -15.52 -10.14
C LYS A 115 -8.46 -15.25 -10.89
N PRO A 116 -7.40 -14.76 -10.23
CA PRO A 116 -6.12 -14.53 -10.88
C PRO A 116 -5.36 -15.84 -11.17
N ASN A 117 -4.36 -15.77 -12.03
CA ASN A 117 -3.53 -16.94 -12.38
C ASN A 117 -2.57 -17.37 -11.27
N VAL A 118 -2.32 -16.48 -10.31
CA VAL A 118 -1.27 -16.61 -9.30
C VAL A 118 -1.83 -16.31 -7.90
N ASP A 119 -1.24 -16.90 -6.88
CA ASP A 119 -1.59 -16.60 -5.49
C ASP A 119 -1.13 -15.20 -5.08
N SER A 120 -1.87 -14.61 -4.14
CA SER A 120 -1.48 -13.38 -3.45
C SER A 120 -0.84 -13.70 -2.10
N VAL A 121 -0.26 -12.67 -1.48
CA VAL A 121 0.19 -12.69 -0.10
C VAL A 121 -0.17 -11.37 0.57
N LEU A 122 -0.44 -11.42 1.86
CA LEU A 122 -0.48 -10.26 2.73
C LEU A 122 0.95 -9.92 3.14
N ILE A 123 1.40 -8.71 2.82
CA ILE A 123 2.66 -8.15 3.28
C ILE A 123 2.42 -7.01 4.27
N VAL A 124 3.42 -6.73 5.09
CA VAL A 124 3.56 -5.47 5.81
C VAL A 124 4.81 -4.75 5.34
N LEU A 125 4.65 -3.47 5.02
CA LEU A 125 5.73 -2.50 4.91
C LEU A 125 5.80 -1.77 6.24
N GLU A 126 6.90 -1.91 6.96
CA GLU A 126 7.13 -1.28 8.24
C GLU A 126 8.21 -0.20 8.08
N ARG A 127 7.83 1.07 8.28
CA ARG A 127 8.76 2.19 8.15
C ARG A 127 9.76 2.19 9.29
N HIS A 128 11.05 2.26 9.00
CA HIS A 128 12.09 2.46 10.01
C HIS A 128 12.75 3.82 9.84
N LYS A 129 13.71 4.14 10.73
CA LYS A 129 14.58 5.30 10.49
C LYS A 129 15.35 5.03 9.20
N PRO A 130 15.35 5.97 8.24
CA PRO A 130 15.94 5.69 6.95
C PRO A 130 17.45 5.51 7.10
N PHE A 131 18.02 4.54 6.37
CA PHE A 131 19.47 4.29 6.41
C PHE A 131 20.27 5.42 5.75
N ILE A 132 19.64 6.17 4.84
CA ILE A 132 20.22 7.33 4.18
C ILE A 132 19.29 8.51 4.44
N LEU A 133 19.84 9.63 4.92
CA LEU A 133 19.05 10.85 5.10
C LEU A 133 18.71 11.44 3.72
N LYS A 134 17.49 11.96 3.54
CA LYS A 134 17.05 12.56 2.27
C LYS A 134 18.03 13.62 1.71
N LYS A 135 18.71 14.37 2.59
CA LYS A 135 19.72 15.37 2.20
C LYS A 135 20.95 14.76 1.49
N ASP A 136 21.22 13.48 1.74
CA ASP A 136 22.38 12.76 1.23
C ASP A 136 22.05 11.95 -0.04
N TYR A 137 20.80 11.94 -0.52
CA TYR A 137 20.41 11.23 -1.74
C TYR A 137 21.17 11.70 -2.98
N LYS A 138 21.60 12.98 -3.02
CA LYS A 138 22.37 13.53 -4.14
C LYS A 138 23.85 13.08 -4.17
N LYS A 139 24.32 12.40 -3.13
CA LYS A 139 25.71 11.90 -3.04
C LYS A 139 25.88 10.52 -3.66
N TYR A 140 24.79 9.88 -4.05
CA TYR A 140 24.70 8.53 -4.60
C TYR A 140 23.88 8.56 -5.89
#